data_AF-A0A6P0VF73-F1
#
_entry.id   AF-A0A6P0VF73-F1
#
_cell.length_a   1.000
_cell.length_b   1.000
_cell.length_c   1.000
_cell.angle_alpha   90.00
_cell.angle_beta   90.00
_cell.angle_gamma   90.00
#
_symmetry.space_group_name_H-M   'P 1'
#
loop_
_entity.id
_entity.type
_entity.pdbx_description
1 polymer ?
#
loop_
_entity_poly.entity_id
_entity_poly.type
_entity_poly.pdbx_seq_one_letter_code
_entity_poly.pdbx_strand_id
1 'polypeptide(L)'
;MNNLKDLYPQLKAWFPPEAHKLRKLPGGGTWYYVPWQIMRDRLDEIYPDWEIDYTDPIQRGEQVIVKCHLTIAGVTRVGFGNSHTEFENWEDEKKQRGTPEERAIACAFKRAMEQFGICRYLDIQTGQEKHTEQEKAQLRDFIKYMGRRNPSDRRDNQDPGAYNLAYRNGWIKDAQGNPAKNSHKKSQASKPKPVSNSNVVSLVSGSYPEHNRLVKAIRKITGHQPDVIVAWCQSKGVKQPSELPPEKAYQLLMSLVAGWLQSAKGLTESGAIKTLHTKIDHLVGNQGINYLEAVAIALDELQQLSPKEVRN
;
A
#
# COMPACT_ATOMS: atom_id res chain seq x y z
N MET A 1 16.78 12.23 -9.91
CA MET A 1 16.08 12.55 -8.66
C MET A 1 14.76 13.20 -9.02
N ASN A 2 13.63 12.62 -8.59
CA ASN A 2 12.31 13.23 -8.82
C ASN A 2 12.17 14.49 -7.95
N ASN A 3 11.67 15.58 -8.50
CA ASN A 3 11.37 16.78 -7.72
C ASN A 3 10.03 16.57 -6.97
N LEU A 4 9.90 17.09 -5.74
CA LEU A 4 8.64 17.05 -4.99
C LEU A 4 7.43 17.52 -5.81
N LYS A 5 7.61 18.50 -6.70
CA LYS A 5 6.53 19.00 -7.56
C LYS A 5 5.93 17.91 -8.45
N ASP A 6 6.74 16.99 -8.93
CA ASP A 6 6.32 15.88 -9.81
C ASP A 6 5.56 14.81 -9.02
N LEU A 7 5.77 14.75 -7.70
CA LEU A 7 5.11 13.80 -6.81
C LEU A 7 3.75 14.29 -6.31
N TYR A 8 3.50 15.61 -6.30
CA TYR A 8 2.25 16.18 -5.76
C TYR A 8 0.96 15.58 -6.35
N PRO A 9 0.83 15.30 -7.66
CA PRO A 9 -0.37 14.67 -8.18
C PRO A 9 -0.66 13.31 -7.56
N GLN A 10 0.38 12.53 -7.26
CA GLN A 10 0.26 11.21 -6.65
C GLN A 10 0.02 11.31 -5.14
N LEU A 11 0.71 12.21 -4.45
CA LEU A 11 0.56 12.45 -3.01
C LEU A 11 -0.84 12.97 -2.66
N LYS A 12 -1.42 13.81 -3.53
CA LYS A 12 -2.78 14.37 -3.36
C LYS A 12 -3.88 13.47 -3.90
N ALA A 13 -3.53 12.36 -4.57
CA ALA A 13 -4.52 11.45 -5.10
C ALA A 13 -5.37 10.88 -3.97
N TRP A 14 -6.67 10.72 -4.23
CA TRP A 14 -7.57 10.11 -3.27
C TRP A 14 -7.23 8.64 -3.09
N PHE A 15 -7.35 8.15 -1.86
CA PHE A 15 -7.28 6.71 -1.66
C PHE A 15 -8.52 6.05 -2.28
N PRO A 16 -8.40 4.79 -2.71
CA PRO A 16 -9.57 4.08 -3.18
C PRO A 16 -10.55 3.86 -2.02
N PRO A 17 -11.85 3.67 -2.27
CA PRO A 17 -12.87 3.63 -1.23
C PRO A 17 -12.63 2.51 -0.21
N GLU A 18 -12.13 1.35 -0.64
CA GLU A 18 -11.80 0.20 0.23
C GLU A 18 -10.67 0.45 1.23
N ALA A 19 -9.84 1.47 1.01
CA ALA A 19 -8.80 1.88 1.98
C ALA A 19 -9.38 2.67 3.16
N HIS A 20 -10.63 3.13 3.07
CA HIS A 20 -11.28 3.93 4.09
C HIS A 20 -12.00 3.05 5.11
N LYS A 21 -11.93 3.47 6.37
CA LYS A 21 -12.67 2.87 7.48
C LYS A 21 -13.62 3.89 8.09
N LEU A 22 -14.73 3.39 8.60
CA LEU A 22 -15.71 4.18 9.34
C LEU A 22 -15.40 4.11 10.84
N ARG A 23 -15.40 5.26 11.50
CA ARG A 23 -15.42 5.38 12.97
C ARG A 23 -16.70 6.11 13.38
N LYS A 24 -17.39 5.60 14.40
CA LYS A 24 -18.44 6.37 15.09
C LYS A 24 -17.78 7.36 16.05
N LEU A 25 -18.24 8.61 16.02
CA LEU A 25 -17.80 9.66 16.92
C LEU A 25 -18.70 9.71 18.16
N PRO A 26 -18.17 10.19 19.30
CA PRO A 26 -19.01 10.56 20.44
C PRO A 26 -20.05 11.58 20.01
N GLY A 27 -21.31 11.39 20.38
CA GLY A 27 -22.43 12.25 19.94
C GLY A 27 -23.11 11.85 18.63
N GLY A 28 -22.85 10.64 18.10
CA GLY A 28 -23.66 10.04 17.03
C GLY A 28 -23.22 10.33 15.59
N GLY A 29 -22.11 11.05 15.40
CA GLY A 29 -21.51 11.27 14.08
C GLY A 29 -20.75 10.07 13.54
N THR A 30 -20.44 10.09 12.23
CA THR A 30 -19.51 9.14 11.60
C THR A 30 -18.35 9.88 10.96
N TRP A 31 -17.20 9.23 10.96
CA TRP A 31 -15.96 9.79 10.44
C TRP A 31 -15.24 8.75 9.58
N TYR A 32 -14.97 9.11 8.32
CA TYR A 32 -14.12 8.29 7.46
C TYR A 32 -12.66 8.63 7.70
N TYR A 33 -11.84 7.59 7.88
CA TYR A 33 -10.40 7.72 8.03
C TYR A 33 -9.67 6.64 7.23
N VAL A 34 -8.45 6.94 6.80
CA VAL A 34 -7.53 5.95 6.24
C VAL A 34 -6.55 5.53 7.34
N PRO A 35 -6.37 4.22 7.61
CA PRO A 35 -5.33 3.75 8.53
C PRO A 35 -3.95 4.22 8.11
N TRP A 36 -3.14 4.67 9.07
CA TRP A 36 -1.82 5.24 8.79
C TRP A 36 -0.87 4.26 8.11
N GLN A 37 -1.05 2.94 8.31
CA GLN A 37 -0.28 1.92 7.59
C GLN A 37 -0.51 1.98 6.09
N ILE A 38 -1.75 2.21 5.64
CA ILE A 38 -2.08 2.32 4.20
C ILE A 38 -1.48 3.61 3.62
N MET A 39 -1.43 4.68 4.41
CA MET A 39 -0.77 5.93 3.99
C MET A 39 0.75 5.76 3.87
N ARG A 40 1.36 4.98 4.77
CA ARG A 40 2.78 4.61 4.67
C ARG A 40 3.06 3.76 3.43
N ASP A 41 2.24 2.74 3.17
CA ASP A 41 2.40 1.89 1.99
C ASP A 41 2.31 2.72 0.68
N ARG A 42 1.47 3.77 0.67
CA ARG A 42 1.40 4.74 -0.44
C ARG A 42 2.71 5.53 -0.62
N LEU A 43 3.35 5.94 0.47
CA LEU A 43 4.65 6.62 0.40
C LEU A 43 5.73 5.68 -0.14
N ASP A 44 5.76 4.44 0.34
CA ASP A 44 6.66 3.40 -0.16
C ASP A 44 6.50 3.19 -1.68
N GLU A 45 5.28 3.34 -2.22
CA GLU A 45 5.01 3.26 -3.66
C GLU A 45 5.39 4.51 -4.44
N ILE A 46 5.13 5.71 -3.90
CA ILE A 46 5.36 6.99 -4.61
C ILE A 46 6.84 7.38 -4.59
N TYR A 47 7.50 7.23 -3.45
CA TYR A 47 8.86 7.70 -3.22
C TYR A 47 9.53 6.87 -2.11
N PRO A 48 10.10 5.68 -2.40
CA PRO A 48 10.64 4.76 -1.39
C PRO A 48 11.72 5.33 -0.49
N ASP A 49 12.46 6.34 -0.96
CA ASP A 49 13.56 7.00 -0.24
C ASP A 49 13.08 8.09 0.72
N TRP A 50 11.81 8.03 1.18
CA TRP A 50 11.31 8.96 2.17
C TRP A 50 11.96 8.67 3.53
N GLU A 51 12.23 9.73 4.29
CA GLU A 51 12.85 9.61 5.61
C GLU A 51 11.90 10.11 6.69
N ILE A 52 12.06 9.55 7.88
CA ILE A 52 11.27 9.95 9.03
C ILE A 52 12.11 9.97 10.30
N ASP A 53 11.88 11.00 11.09
CA ASP A 53 12.47 11.18 12.40
C ASP A 53 11.40 11.62 13.40
N TYR A 54 11.53 11.17 14.65
CA TYR A 54 10.62 11.53 15.73
C TYR A 54 11.39 12.09 16.90
N THR A 55 10.81 13.09 17.57
CA THR A 55 11.30 13.45 18.89
C THR A 55 10.91 12.39 19.91
N ASP A 56 11.66 12.31 21.01
CA ASP A 56 11.22 11.56 22.18
C ASP A 56 9.80 11.98 22.60
N PRO A 57 8.95 11.03 23.04
CA PRO A 57 7.63 11.37 23.57
C PRO A 57 7.74 12.26 24.81
N ILE A 58 7.03 13.38 24.80
CA ILE A 58 6.98 14.31 25.92
C ILE A 58 5.61 14.21 26.59
N GLN A 59 5.58 13.86 27.87
CA GLN A 59 4.36 13.92 28.66
C GLN A 59 4.10 15.35 29.13
N ARG A 60 2.89 15.85 28.86
CA ARG A 60 2.37 17.16 29.28
C ARG A 60 0.99 16.96 29.90
N GLY A 61 0.96 16.85 31.24
CA GLY A 61 -0.26 16.48 31.97
C GLY A 61 -0.72 15.07 31.56
N GLU A 62 -1.98 14.97 31.15
CA GLU A 62 -2.62 13.72 30.70
C GLU A 62 -2.40 13.44 29.20
N GLN A 63 -1.50 14.17 28.54
CA GLN A 63 -1.20 13.97 27.12
C GLN A 63 0.25 13.56 26.89
N VAL A 64 0.46 12.62 25.99
CA VAL A 64 1.74 12.35 25.35
C VAL A 64 1.76 13.10 24.02
N ILE A 65 2.83 13.86 23.79
CA ILE A 65 3.05 14.65 22.57
C ILE A 65 4.31 14.15 21.88
N VAL A 66 4.23 13.96 20.56
CA VAL A 66 5.34 13.55 19.70
C VAL A 66 5.39 14.46 18.49
N LYS A 67 6.59 14.87 18.08
CA LYS A 67 6.82 15.60 16.83
C LYS A 67 7.43 14.66 15.80
N CYS A 68 6.89 14.67 14.59
CA CYS A 68 7.35 13.90 13.44
C CYS A 68 7.94 14.83 12.38
N HIS A 69 9.15 14.56 11.92
CA HIS A 69 9.79 15.15 10.74
C HIS A 69 9.71 14.14 9.59
N LEU A 70 8.91 14.43 8.56
CA LEU A 70 8.79 13.59 7.37
C LEU A 70 9.45 14.29 6.19
N THR A 71 10.46 13.64 5.60
CA THR A 71 11.20 14.15 4.44
C THR A 71 10.86 13.37 3.19
N ILE A 72 10.39 14.07 2.15
CA ILE A 72 10.09 13.50 0.82
C ILE A 72 10.81 14.35 -0.23
N ALA A 73 11.62 13.71 -1.07
CA ALA A 73 12.40 14.39 -2.12
C ALA A 73 13.18 15.63 -1.59
N GLY A 74 13.82 15.48 -0.42
CA GLY A 74 14.64 16.52 0.22
C GLY A 74 13.84 17.64 0.93
N VAL A 75 12.52 17.58 0.96
CA VAL A 75 11.68 18.56 1.67
C VAL A 75 11.12 17.94 2.93
N THR A 76 11.41 18.55 4.08
CA THR A 76 10.88 18.11 5.38
C THR A 76 9.63 18.89 5.76
N ARG A 77 8.60 18.18 6.22
CA ARG A 77 7.44 18.78 6.87
C ARG A 77 7.21 18.17 8.24
N VAL A 78 6.58 18.95 9.11
CA VAL A 78 6.44 18.63 10.52
C VAL A 78 4.98 18.38 10.87
N GLY A 79 4.72 17.29 11.58
CA GLY A 79 3.44 16.98 12.20
C GLY A 79 3.58 16.81 13.71
N PHE A 80 2.64 17.36 14.47
CA PHE A 80 2.57 17.17 15.92
C PHE A 80 1.44 16.20 16.24
N GLY A 81 1.75 15.11 16.91
CA GLY A 81 0.78 14.14 17.38
C GLY A 81 0.60 14.22 18.87
N ASN A 82 -0.62 13.96 19.32
CA ASN A 82 -0.94 13.85 20.73
C ASN A 82 -1.89 12.68 20.98
N SER A 83 -1.82 12.13 22.20
CA SER A 83 -2.72 11.10 22.72
C SER A 83 -2.89 11.27 24.21
N HIS A 84 -4.08 10.96 24.75
CA HIS A 84 -4.26 10.88 26.20
C HIS A 84 -3.55 9.65 26.79
N THR A 85 -3.01 9.80 28.00
CA THR A 85 -2.35 8.75 28.80
C THR A 85 -3.34 7.77 29.39
N GLU A 86 -4.53 8.25 29.73
CA GLU A 86 -5.60 7.40 30.23
C GLU A 86 -6.27 6.64 29.09
N PHE A 87 -6.68 5.41 29.40
CA PHE A 87 -7.65 4.72 28.57
C PHE A 87 -8.98 5.39 28.84
N GLU A 88 -9.51 6.14 27.88
CA GLU A 88 -10.89 6.57 27.95
C GLU A 88 -11.74 5.31 28.05
N ASN A 89 -12.35 5.09 29.22
CA ASN A 89 -13.33 4.06 29.50
C ASN A 89 -14.58 4.35 28.64
N TRP A 90 -14.46 4.16 27.34
CA TRP A 90 -15.63 3.99 26.50
C TRP A 90 -16.20 2.62 26.86
N GLU A 91 -17.23 2.62 27.71
CA GLU A 91 -18.19 1.54 27.76
C GLU A 91 -18.53 1.16 26.31
N ASP A 92 -18.41 -0.13 26.01
CA ASP A 92 -18.50 -0.78 24.69
C ASP A 92 -17.22 -0.88 23.84
N GLU A 93 -16.53 -2.01 24.06
CA GLU A 93 -15.98 -2.89 23.00
C GLU A 93 -14.85 -2.41 22.08
N LYS A 94 -14.22 -1.26 22.33
CA LYS A 94 -12.99 -0.89 21.59
C LYS A 94 -11.87 -0.51 22.53
N LYS A 95 -11.20 -1.54 23.07
CA LYS A 95 -9.84 -1.43 23.63
C LYS A 95 -9.01 -0.56 22.68
N GLN A 96 -8.70 0.68 23.10
CA GLN A 96 -7.83 1.55 22.32
C GLN A 96 -6.52 0.79 22.10
N ARG A 97 -6.21 0.47 20.84
CA ARG A 97 -5.03 -0.32 20.50
C ARG A 97 -3.79 0.56 20.58
N GLY A 98 -2.76 0.04 21.24
CA GLY A 98 -1.45 0.66 21.36
C GLY A 98 -1.33 1.62 22.54
N THR A 99 -0.08 1.87 22.93
CA THR A 99 0.24 2.78 24.04
C THR A 99 -0.03 4.24 23.65
N PRO A 100 -0.19 5.15 24.62
CA PRO A 100 -0.32 6.59 24.34
C PRO A 100 0.77 7.13 23.40
N GLU A 101 2.01 6.67 23.56
CA GLU A 101 3.16 7.01 22.72
C GLU A 101 2.96 6.54 21.28
N GLU A 102 2.58 5.29 21.06
CA GLU A 102 2.33 4.73 19.72
C GLU A 102 1.20 5.49 19.01
N ARG A 103 0.14 5.86 19.75
CA ARG A 103 -0.96 6.66 19.22
C ARG A 103 -0.53 8.07 18.87
N ALA A 104 0.29 8.70 19.73
CA ALA A 104 0.85 10.02 19.46
C ALA A 104 1.78 9.99 18.24
N ILE A 105 2.64 8.98 18.10
CA ILE A 105 3.49 8.75 16.91
C ILE A 105 2.63 8.64 15.64
N ALA A 106 1.62 7.78 15.65
CA ALA A 106 0.73 7.59 14.50
C ALA A 106 -0.03 8.88 14.16
N CYS A 107 -0.43 9.67 15.17
CA CYS A 107 -1.06 10.98 14.99
C CYS A 107 -0.08 11.98 14.34
N ALA A 108 1.16 12.05 14.83
CA ALA A 108 2.20 12.95 14.34
C ALA A 108 2.54 12.66 12.88
N PHE A 109 2.70 11.38 12.54
CA PHE A 109 2.99 10.92 11.19
C PHE A 109 1.87 11.29 10.21
N LYS A 110 0.60 11.03 10.57
CA LYS A 110 -0.55 11.40 9.73
C LYS A 110 -0.59 12.90 9.45
N ARG A 111 -0.38 13.73 10.48
CA ARG A 111 -0.35 15.19 10.32
C ARG A 111 0.82 15.64 9.47
N ALA A 112 1.99 15.01 9.56
CA ALA A 112 3.12 15.31 8.69
C ALA A 112 2.81 14.97 7.22
N MET A 113 2.18 13.81 6.97
CA MET A 113 1.74 13.38 5.64
C MET A 113 0.67 14.31 5.04
N GLU A 114 -0.28 14.76 5.84
CA GLU A 114 -1.36 15.68 5.45
C GLU A 114 -0.79 16.99 4.89
N GLN A 115 0.33 17.47 5.45
CA GLN A 115 1.00 18.66 4.92
C GLN A 115 1.42 18.45 3.45
N PHE A 116 1.85 17.26 3.04
CA PHE A 116 2.13 16.94 1.63
C PHE A 116 0.88 16.76 0.76
N GLY A 117 -0.31 16.74 1.36
CA GLY A 117 -1.61 16.62 0.72
C GLY A 117 -2.24 15.23 0.80
N ILE A 118 -1.56 14.27 1.42
CA ILE A 118 -2.05 12.90 1.58
C ILE A 118 -3.25 12.91 2.54
N CYS A 119 -4.39 12.36 2.11
CA CYS A 119 -5.65 12.32 2.87
C CYS A 119 -6.23 13.67 3.30
N ARG A 120 -5.68 14.81 2.87
CA ARG A 120 -6.16 16.14 3.27
C ARG A 120 -7.62 16.41 2.89
N TYR A 121 -8.15 15.72 1.88
CA TYR A 121 -9.58 15.79 1.53
C TYR A 121 -10.51 15.27 2.64
N LEU A 122 -10.00 14.50 3.60
CA LEU A 122 -10.79 14.02 4.74
C LEU A 122 -11.09 15.13 5.74
N ASP A 123 -10.29 16.21 5.79
CA ASP A 123 -10.51 17.33 6.71
C ASP A 123 -11.73 18.17 6.31
N ILE A 124 -12.19 18.08 5.06
CA ILE A 124 -13.46 18.68 4.61
C ILE A 124 -14.62 18.19 5.48
N GLN A 125 -14.56 16.96 6.03
CA GLN A 125 -15.57 16.43 6.95
C GLN A 125 -15.70 17.24 8.26
N THR A 126 -14.66 17.98 8.68
CA THR A 126 -14.72 18.85 9.88
C THR A 126 -15.56 20.10 9.64
N GLY A 127 -15.72 20.54 8.39
CA GLY A 127 -16.30 21.83 8.04
C GLY A 127 -15.46 23.05 8.44
N GLN A 128 -14.26 22.86 9.00
CA GLN A 128 -13.42 23.93 9.55
C GLN A 128 -12.51 24.60 8.51
N GLU A 129 -12.23 23.93 7.39
CA GLU A 129 -11.32 24.42 6.36
C GLU A 129 -12.03 25.10 5.17
N LYS A 130 -11.35 26.12 4.61
CA LYS A 130 -11.76 26.79 3.37
C LYS A 130 -11.47 25.89 2.16
N HIS A 131 -12.38 24.95 1.89
CA HIS A 131 -12.35 24.14 0.68
C HIS A 131 -13.23 24.72 -0.42
N THR A 132 -12.87 24.43 -1.67
CA THR A 132 -13.67 24.77 -2.84
C THR A 132 -14.99 23.99 -2.85
N GLU A 133 -16.03 24.54 -3.47
CA GLU A 133 -17.30 23.82 -3.62
C GLU A 133 -17.16 22.52 -4.43
N GLN A 134 -16.18 22.46 -5.33
CA GLN A 134 -15.86 21.26 -6.08
C GLN A 134 -15.32 20.15 -5.17
N GLU A 135 -14.38 20.45 -4.27
CA GLU A 135 -13.84 19.48 -3.30
C GLU A 135 -14.92 19.01 -2.33
N LYS A 136 -15.77 19.91 -1.86
CA LYS A 136 -16.92 19.55 -1.01
C LYS A 136 -17.90 18.65 -1.77
N ALA A 137 -18.19 18.95 -3.03
CA ALA A 137 -19.06 18.11 -3.86
C ALA A 137 -18.46 16.72 -4.06
N GLN A 138 -17.15 16.64 -4.37
CA GLN A 138 -16.45 15.37 -4.51
C GLN A 138 -16.49 14.54 -3.21
N LEU A 139 -16.31 15.17 -2.04
CA LEU A 139 -16.46 14.47 -0.76
C LEU A 139 -17.90 14.04 -0.49
N ARG A 140 -18.91 14.86 -0.78
CA ARG A 140 -20.32 14.46 -0.64
C ARG A 140 -20.64 13.24 -1.49
N ASP A 141 -20.17 13.23 -2.74
CA ASP A 141 -20.31 12.09 -3.64
C ASP A 141 -19.58 10.85 -3.09
N PHE A 142 -18.40 11.04 -2.49
CA PHE A 142 -17.62 9.96 -1.88
C PHE A 142 -18.34 9.36 -0.68
N ILE A 143 -18.82 10.21 0.24
CA ILE A 143 -19.58 9.78 1.42
C ILE A 143 -20.87 9.06 1.00
N LYS A 144 -21.57 9.58 -0.02
CA LYS A 144 -22.75 8.94 -0.59
C LYS A 144 -22.43 7.57 -1.17
N TYR A 145 -21.32 7.44 -1.90
CA TYR A 145 -20.84 6.16 -2.40
C TYR A 145 -20.53 5.19 -1.25
N MET A 146 -19.74 5.63 -0.27
CA MET A 146 -19.36 4.82 0.89
C MET A 146 -20.57 4.38 1.73
N GLY A 147 -21.59 5.23 1.89
CA GLY A 147 -22.80 4.91 2.63
C GLY A 147 -23.73 3.91 1.93
N ARG A 148 -23.65 3.79 0.60
CA ARG A 148 -24.38 2.77 -0.18
C ARG A 148 -23.71 1.40 -0.13
N ARG A 149 -22.41 1.38 0.13
CA ARG A 149 -21.58 0.17 0.21
C ARG A 149 -21.79 -0.49 1.58
N ASN A 150 -22.94 -1.15 1.78
CA ASN A 150 -23.17 -1.94 2.98
C ASN A 150 -22.27 -3.19 2.93
N PRO A 151 -21.28 -3.37 3.84
CA PRO A 151 -20.30 -4.46 3.74
C PRO A 151 -20.90 -5.88 3.76
N SER A 152 -22.15 -6.02 4.22
CA SER A 152 -22.89 -7.27 4.25
C SER A 152 -23.63 -7.59 2.95
N ASP A 153 -23.83 -6.62 2.05
CA ASP A 153 -24.57 -6.80 0.81
C ASP A 153 -23.57 -7.05 -0.34
N ARG A 154 -23.33 -8.33 -0.69
CA ARG A 154 -22.42 -8.76 -1.79
C ARG A 154 -22.86 -8.30 -3.19
N ARG A 155 -23.78 -7.35 -3.28
CA ARG A 155 -24.33 -6.77 -4.51
C ARG A 155 -23.63 -5.46 -4.90
N ASP A 156 -22.40 -5.22 -4.46
CA ASP A 156 -21.57 -4.07 -4.86
C ASP A 156 -21.45 -3.90 -6.40
N ASN A 157 -21.64 -4.99 -7.18
CA ASN A 157 -21.70 -4.97 -8.65
C ASN A 157 -23.09 -4.67 -9.25
N GLN A 158 -24.12 -4.35 -8.45
CA GLN A 158 -25.52 -4.15 -8.90
C GLN A 158 -26.08 -2.74 -8.69
N ASP A 159 -25.31 -1.76 -8.18
CA ASP A 159 -25.67 -0.33 -8.30
C ASP A 159 -24.78 0.35 -9.36
N PRO A 160 -25.19 0.33 -10.65
CA PRO A 160 -24.48 1.01 -11.73
C PRO A 160 -24.23 2.50 -11.42
N GLY A 161 -25.08 3.15 -10.63
CA GLY A 161 -24.93 4.54 -10.25
C GLY A 161 -23.72 4.77 -9.34
N ALA A 162 -23.53 3.91 -8.34
CA ALA A 162 -22.39 3.97 -7.43
C ALA A 162 -21.07 3.67 -8.16
N TYR A 163 -21.04 2.63 -9.00
CA TYR A 163 -19.86 2.29 -9.81
C TYR A 163 -19.48 3.43 -10.76
N ASN A 164 -20.44 3.97 -11.52
CA ASN A 164 -20.19 5.07 -12.44
C ASN A 164 -19.70 6.33 -11.73
N LEU A 165 -20.21 6.62 -10.53
CA LEU A 165 -19.76 7.75 -9.71
C LEU A 165 -18.30 7.56 -9.25
N ALA A 166 -17.95 6.38 -8.75
CA ALA A 166 -16.60 6.08 -8.32
C ALA A 166 -15.60 6.08 -9.49
N TYR A 167 -16.00 5.51 -10.63
CA TYR A 167 -15.19 5.50 -11.84
C TYR A 167 -14.96 6.92 -12.37
N ARG A 168 -16.02 7.73 -12.52
CA ARG A 168 -15.92 9.13 -12.99
C ARG A 168 -15.02 10.00 -12.10
N ASN A 169 -15.02 9.75 -10.79
CA ASN A 169 -14.18 10.48 -9.84
C ASN A 169 -12.75 9.90 -9.74
N GLY A 170 -12.43 8.84 -10.48
CA GLY A 170 -11.10 8.21 -10.49
C GLY A 170 -10.75 7.42 -9.23
N TRP A 171 -11.75 7.07 -8.42
CA TRP A 171 -11.54 6.30 -7.18
C TRP A 171 -11.33 4.81 -7.43
N ILE A 172 -11.88 4.30 -8.54
CA ILE A 172 -11.69 2.93 -9.02
C ILE A 172 -11.17 2.95 -10.46
N LYS A 173 -10.43 1.91 -10.83
CA LYS A 173 -9.90 1.71 -12.18
C LYS A 173 -10.76 0.71 -12.93
N ASP A 174 -10.70 0.71 -14.26
CA ASP A 174 -11.29 -0.35 -15.06
C ASP A 174 -10.51 -1.68 -14.91
N ALA A 175 -11.02 -2.75 -15.51
CA ALA A 175 -10.40 -4.07 -15.47
C ALA A 175 -8.98 -4.09 -16.09
N GLN A 176 -8.62 -3.07 -16.86
CA GLN A 176 -7.32 -2.88 -17.50
C GLN A 176 -6.42 -1.90 -16.71
N GLY A 177 -6.86 -1.45 -15.52
CA GLY A 177 -6.10 -0.55 -14.66
C GLY A 177 -6.10 0.92 -15.09
N ASN A 178 -6.92 1.30 -16.07
CA ASN A 178 -7.00 2.68 -16.55
C ASN A 178 -7.93 3.52 -15.65
N PRO A 179 -7.54 4.78 -15.37
CA PRO A 179 -8.45 5.76 -14.77
C PRO A 179 -9.51 6.20 -15.80
N ALA A 180 -10.66 6.68 -15.33
CA ALA A 180 -11.71 7.17 -16.22
C ALA A 180 -11.18 8.25 -17.17
N LYS A 181 -11.49 8.11 -18.46
CA LYS A 181 -11.26 9.15 -19.46
C LYS A 181 -12.15 10.34 -19.10
N ASN A 182 -11.55 11.37 -18.52
CA ASN A 182 -12.24 12.62 -18.19
C ASN A 182 -12.73 13.28 -19.49
N SER A 183 -13.96 13.01 -19.88
CA SER A 183 -14.59 13.51 -21.12
C SER A 183 -14.95 15.00 -21.07
N HIS A 184 -14.45 15.76 -20.08
CA HIS A 184 -14.73 17.18 -19.90
C HIS A 184 -13.51 18.11 -20.02
N LYS A 185 -12.36 17.61 -20.50
CA LYS A 185 -11.25 18.50 -20.90
C LYS A 185 -11.12 18.55 -22.43
N LYS A 186 -11.79 19.53 -23.06
CA LYS A 186 -11.37 20.04 -24.37
C LYS A 186 -10.03 20.76 -24.16
N SER A 187 -8.93 20.11 -24.52
CA SER A 187 -7.65 20.80 -24.73
C SER A 187 -6.83 20.07 -25.78
N GLN A 188 -6.33 20.86 -26.72
CA GLN A 188 -5.69 20.51 -27.99
C GLN A 188 -4.52 19.52 -27.84
N ALA A 189 -4.48 18.56 -28.75
CA ALA A 189 -3.44 17.55 -28.85
C ALA A 189 -2.14 18.15 -29.42
N SER A 190 -1.03 17.95 -28.72
CA SER A 190 0.29 17.81 -29.34
C SER A 190 0.74 16.36 -29.17
N LYS A 191 1.21 15.74 -30.26
CA LYS A 191 1.63 14.34 -30.31
C LYS A 191 2.92 14.14 -29.51
N PRO A 192 3.03 13.10 -28.65
CA PRO A 192 4.33 12.68 -28.15
C PRO A 192 5.03 11.77 -29.16
N LYS A 193 6.33 12.03 -29.39
CA LYS A 193 7.27 11.10 -30.04
C LYS A 193 7.68 10.02 -29.04
N PRO A 194 8.00 8.80 -29.49
CA PRO A 194 8.49 7.74 -28.60
C PRO A 194 9.95 8.02 -28.21
N VAL A 195 10.22 8.10 -26.91
CA VAL A 195 11.58 8.09 -26.39
C VAL A 195 11.86 6.68 -25.88
N SER A 196 12.67 5.95 -26.65
CA SER A 196 13.37 4.75 -26.19
C SER A 196 14.49 5.19 -25.25
N ASN A 197 14.51 4.66 -24.03
CA ASN A 197 15.67 4.76 -23.14
C ASN A 197 15.86 3.40 -22.45
N SER A 198 16.71 2.58 -23.05
CA SER A 198 17.42 1.51 -22.36
C SER A 198 18.66 2.12 -21.70
N ASN A 199 18.58 2.45 -20.41
CA ASN A 199 19.76 2.77 -19.61
C ASN A 199 19.92 1.72 -18.51
N VAL A 200 20.92 0.86 -18.71
CA VAL A 200 21.49 -0.01 -17.69
C VAL A 200 22.24 0.91 -16.71
N VAL A 201 21.70 1.06 -15.50
CA VAL A 201 22.34 1.79 -14.41
C VAL A 201 23.03 0.77 -13.51
N SER A 202 24.36 0.90 -13.36
CA SER A 202 25.13 0.14 -12.37
C SER A 202 24.71 0.55 -10.95
N LEU A 203 24.20 -0.42 -10.18
CA LEU A 203 23.86 -0.32 -8.77
C LEU A 203 25.01 -0.84 -7.89
N VAL A 204 25.53 0.04 -7.03
CA VAL A 204 26.16 -0.27 -5.73
C VAL A 204 25.76 0.93 -4.86
N SER A 205 25.09 0.87 -3.70
CA SER A 205 24.76 -0.11 -2.66
C SER A 205 23.42 0.35 -2.04
N GLY A 206 22.45 -0.46 -1.59
CA GLY A 206 22.39 -1.89 -1.29
C GLY A 206 21.10 -2.16 -0.50
N SER A 207 19.99 -1.52 -0.90
CA SER A 207 18.67 -1.74 -0.32
C SER A 207 17.62 -1.74 -1.43
N TYR A 208 16.86 -2.82 -1.48
CA TYR A 208 15.77 -3.16 -2.40
C TYR A 208 14.50 -3.37 -1.54
N PRO A 209 13.84 -2.30 -1.08
CA PRO A 209 12.70 -2.39 -0.17
C PRO A 209 11.57 -3.29 -0.68
N GLU A 210 11.40 -3.38 -1.99
CA GLU A 210 10.44 -4.24 -2.68
C GLU A 210 10.64 -5.73 -2.37
N HIS A 211 11.88 -6.17 -2.14
CA HIS A 211 12.17 -7.56 -1.78
C HIS A 211 11.53 -7.93 -0.43
N ASN A 212 11.54 -7.01 0.54
CA ASN A 212 10.90 -7.24 1.84
C ASN A 212 9.38 -7.37 1.69
N ARG A 213 8.74 -6.56 0.84
CA ARG A 213 7.31 -6.63 0.57
C ARG A 213 6.94 -7.98 -0.06
N LEU A 214 7.67 -8.40 -1.08
CA LEU A 214 7.43 -9.65 -1.81
C LEU A 214 7.67 -10.88 -0.92
N VAL A 215 8.77 -10.90 -0.16
CA VAL A 215 9.06 -11.99 0.77
C VAL A 215 7.99 -12.10 1.86
N LYS A 216 7.49 -10.98 2.39
CA LYS A 216 6.37 -11.00 3.35
C LYS A 216 5.09 -11.55 2.74
N ALA A 217 4.78 -11.19 1.49
CA ALA A 217 3.60 -11.68 0.78
C ALA A 217 3.67 -13.20 0.54
N ILE A 218 4.79 -13.69 -0.01
CA ILE A 218 5.01 -15.11 -0.28
C ILE A 218 5.07 -15.91 1.03
N ARG A 219 5.69 -15.37 2.09
CA ARG A 219 5.69 -16.01 3.42
C ARG A 219 4.28 -16.21 3.96
N LYS A 220 3.40 -15.21 3.81
CA LYS A 220 2.01 -15.29 4.29
C LYS A 220 1.24 -16.43 3.62
N ILE A 221 1.51 -16.71 2.35
CA ILE A 221 0.87 -17.79 1.59
C ILE A 221 1.51 -19.14 1.93
N THR A 222 2.85 -19.20 1.94
CA THR A 222 3.60 -20.45 2.09
C THR A 222 3.70 -20.93 3.53
N GLY A 223 3.45 -20.07 4.53
CA GLY A 223 3.50 -20.41 5.95
C GLY A 223 4.90 -20.55 6.55
N HIS A 224 5.96 -20.17 5.82
CA HIS A 224 7.33 -20.22 6.35
C HIS A 224 7.50 -19.29 7.57
N GLN A 225 8.25 -19.76 8.57
CA GLN A 225 8.58 -18.93 9.73
C GLN A 225 9.57 -17.81 9.34
N PRO A 226 9.47 -16.61 9.94
CA PRO A 226 10.40 -15.51 9.69
C PRO A 226 11.88 -15.91 9.88
N ASP A 227 12.17 -16.76 10.86
CA ASP A 227 13.54 -17.17 11.20
C ASP A 227 14.22 -17.96 10.06
N VAL A 228 13.45 -18.74 9.29
CA VAL A 228 13.97 -19.47 8.13
C VAL A 228 14.48 -18.50 7.06
N ILE A 229 13.76 -17.41 6.85
CA ILE A 229 14.10 -16.37 5.87
C ILE A 229 15.34 -15.60 6.34
N VAL A 230 15.40 -15.25 7.62
CA VAL A 230 16.56 -14.57 8.21
C VAL A 230 17.80 -15.46 8.14
N ALA A 231 17.70 -16.74 8.50
CA ALA A 231 18.79 -17.69 8.38
C ALA A 231 19.29 -17.83 6.93
N TRP A 232 18.36 -17.87 5.97
CA TRP A 232 18.71 -17.89 4.54
C TRP A 232 19.46 -16.62 4.12
N CYS A 233 18.99 -15.43 4.53
CA CYS A 233 19.64 -14.16 4.25
C CYS A 233 21.06 -14.11 4.84
N GLN A 234 21.21 -14.52 6.09
CA GLN A 234 22.51 -14.59 6.78
C GLN A 234 23.49 -15.53 6.07
N SER A 235 23.01 -16.66 5.53
CA SER A 235 23.84 -17.58 4.72
C SER A 235 24.39 -16.95 3.44
N LYS A 236 23.82 -15.82 3.00
CA LYS A 236 24.25 -15.03 1.84
C LYS A 236 24.99 -13.74 2.23
N GLY A 237 25.31 -13.57 3.51
CA GLY A 237 26.06 -12.42 4.03
C GLY A 237 25.23 -11.13 4.19
N VAL A 238 23.90 -11.22 4.19
CA VAL A 238 23.00 -10.07 4.39
C VAL A 238 22.06 -10.27 5.57
N LYS A 239 21.57 -9.19 6.18
CA LYS A 239 20.74 -9.29 7.40
C LYS A 239 19.26 -9.50 7.11
N GLN A 240 18.80 -9.04 5.95
CA GLN A 240 17.39 -9.00 5.60
C GLN A 240 17.18 -9.07 4.08
N PRO A 241 15.98 -9.46 3.61
CA PRO A 241 15.73 -9.59 2.18
C PRO A 241 15.92 -8.30 1.35
N SER A 242 15.70 -7.12 1.94
CA SER A 242 15.96 -5.86 1.23
C SER A 242 17.42 -5.66 0.87
N GLU A 243 18.36 -6.32 1.54
CA GLU A 243 19.79 -6.20 1.20
C GLU A 243 20.21 -7.20 0.11
N LEU A 244 19.32 -8.12 -0.29
CA LEU A 244 19.62 -9.09 -1.34
C LEU A 244 19.63 -8.40 -2.71
N PRO A 245 20.65 -8.63 -3.54
CA PRO A 245 20.58 -8.32 -4.97
C PRO A 245 19.39 -9.04 -5.64
N PRO A 246 18.85 -8.51 -6.75
CA PRO A 246 17.67 -9.08 -7.41
C PRO A 246 17.79 -10.57 -7.73
N GLU A 247 18.96 -11.04 -8.17
CA GLU A 247 19.19 -12.46 -8.48
C GLU A 247 19.08 -13.33 -7.22
N LYS A 248 19.55 -12.83 -6.07
CA LYS A 248 19.48 -13.55 -4.79
C LYS A 248 18.08 -13.49 -4.19
N ALA A 249 17.37 -12.37 -4.33
CA ALA A 249 15.98 -12.28 -3.94
C ALA A 249 15.11 -13.26 -4.74
N TYR A 250 15.32 -13.35 -6.05
CA TYR A 250 14.66 -14.33 -6.90
C TYR A 250 14.93 -15.77 -6.43
N GLN A 251 16.19 -16.12 -6.16
CA GLN A 251 16.56 -17.45 -5.62
C GLN A 251 15.86 -17.78 -4.30
N LEU A 252 15.75 -16.81 -3.38
CA LEU A 252 15.02 -16.96 -2.12
C LEU A 252 13.54 -17.25 -2.38
N LEU A 253 12.88 -16.43 -3.21
CA LEU A 253 11.46 -16.60 -3.51
C LEU A 253 11.17 -17.94 -4.18
N MET A 254 12.01 -18.32 -5.15
CA MET A 254 11.96 -19.63 -5.81
C MET A 254 12.06 -20.78 -4.81
N SER A 255 13.00 -20.71 -3.87
CA SER A 255 13.20 -21.75 -2.85
C SER A 255 12.00 -21.87 -1.91
N LEU A 256 11.43 -20.75 -1.48
CA LEU A 256 10.24 -20.72 -0.61
C LEU A 256 9.02 -21.33 -1.31
N VAL A 257 8.77 -20.96 -2.57
CA VAL A 257 7.63 -21.48 -3.34
C VAL A 257 7.84 -22.96 -3.67
N ALA A 258 9.05 -23.37 -4.05
CA ALA A 258 9.36 -24.77 -4.32
C ALA A 258 9.20 -25.65 -3.06
N GLY A 259 9.66 -25.20 -1.90
CA GLY A 259 9.46 -25.90 -0.62
C GLY A 259 7.98 -26.05 -0.26
N TRP A 260 7.18 -25.01 -0.51
CA TRP A 260 5.73 -25.09 -0.33
C TRP A 260 5.05 -26.04 -1.33
N LEU A 261 5.43 -26.04 -2.61
CA LEU A 261 4.88 -26.97 -3.60
C LEU A 261 5.19 -28.43 -3.25
N GLN A 262 6.39 -28.70 -2.72
CA GLN A 262 6.76 -30.03 -2.23
C GLN A 262 5.85 -30.46 -1.09
N SER A 263 5.66 -29.61 -0.08
CA SER A 263 4.86 -29.97 1.11
C SER A 263 3.35 -29.98 0.84
N ALA A 264 2.82 -29.00 0.12
CA ALA A 264 1.38 -28.80 -0.07
C ALA A 264 0.82 -29.58 -1.27
N LYS A 265 1.63 -29.82 -2.32
CA LYS A 265 1.19 -30.46 -3.56
C LYS A 265 1.88 -31.80 -3.83
N GLY A 266 2.87 -32.18 -3.00
CA GLY A 266 3.58 -33.45 -3.13
C GLY A 266 4.35 -33.56 -4.44
N LEU A 267 4.94 -32.46 -4.90
CA LEU A 267 5.86 -32.45 -6.03
C LEU A 267 7.27 -32.84 -5.56
N THR A 268 8.09 -33.39 -6.45
CA THR A 268 9.54 -33.47 -6.22
C THR A 268 10.15 -32.07 -6.32
N GLU A 269 11.31 -31.84 -5.73
CA GLU A 269 12.02 -30.55 -5.84
C GLU A 269 12.20 -30.11 -7.30
N SER A 270 12.70 -31.01 -8.15
CA SER A 270 12.86 -30.75 -9.58
C SER A 270 11.53 -30.46 -10.28
N GLY A 271 10.46 -31.19 -9.92
CA GLY A 271 9.12 -30.93 -10.43
C GLY A 271 8.60 -29.55 -10.03
N ALA A 272 8.75 -29.18 -8.77
CA ALA A 272 8.31 -27.89 -8.24
C ALA A 272 9.03 -26.72 -8.93
N ILE A 273 10.35 -26.80 -9.08
CA ILE A 273 11.15 -25.79 -9.78
C ILE A 273 10.73 -25.68 -11.24
N LYS A 274 10.55 -26.81 -11.94
CA LYS A 274 10.15 -26.83 -13.36
C LYS A 274 8.75 -26.24 -13.57
N THR A 275 7.78 -26.61 -12.74
CA THR A 275 6.42 -26.05 -12.78
C THR A 275 6.45 -24.54 -12.56
N LEU A 276 7.24 -24.08 -11.58
CA LEU A 276 7.35 -22.66 -11.27
C LEU A 276 8.04 -21.87 -12.39
N HIS A 277 9.14 -22.38 -12.96
CA HIS A 277 9.81 -21.76 -14.13
C HIS A 277 8.86 -21.63 -15.31
N THR A 278 8.15 -22.70 -15.68
CA THR A 278 7.20 -22.67 -16.80
C THR A 278 6.16 -21.56 -16.64
N LYS A 279 5.63 -21.38 -15.43
CA LYS A 279 4.66 -20.33 -15.12
C LYS A 279 5.28 -18.93 -15.16
N ILE A 280 6.45 -18.76 -14.57
CA ILE A 280 7.16 -17.48 -14.57
C ILE A 280 7.54 -17.07 -16.00
N ASP A 281 8.11 -17.97 -16.80
CA ASP A 281 8.51 -17.70 -18.18
C ASP A 281 7.30 -17.31 -19.05
N HIS A 282 6.14 -17.94 -18.83
CA HIS A 282 4.90 -17.54 -19.48
C HIS A 282 4.47 -16.10 -19.10
N LEU A 283 4.50 -15.76 -17.80
CA LEU A 283 4.12 -14.41 -17.33
C LEU A 283 5.10 -13.34 -17.81
N VAL A 284 6.41 -13.61 -17.76
CA VAL A 284 7.44 -12.67 -18.20
C VAL A 284 7.40 -12.52 -19.72
N GLY A 285 7.39 -13.63 -20.47
CA GLY A 285 7.46 -13.62 -21.94
C GLY A 285 6.20 -13.09 -22.62
N ASN A 286 5.01 -13.49 -22.14
CA ASN A 286 3.75 -13.12 -22.80
C ASN A 286 3.13 -11.84 -22.24
N GLN A 287 3.38 -11.51 -20.97
CA GLN A 287 2.71 -10.37 -20.30
C GLN A 287 3.69 -9.26 -19.91
N GLY A 288 5.01 -9.45 -20.07
CA GLY A 288 6.02 -8.44 -19.75
C GLY A 288 6.14 -8.14 -18.24
N ILE A 289 5.71 -9.08 -17.39
CA ILE A 289 5.75 -8.94 -15.93
C ILE A 289 7.20 -9.09 -15.44
N ASN A 290 7.58 -8.34 -14.39
CA ASN A 290 8.89 -8.49 -13.77
C ASN A 290 9.03 -9.88 -13.09
N TYR A 291 10.21 -10.51 -13.20
CA TYR A 291 10.48 -11.83 -12.62
C TYR A 291 10.08 -12.00 -11.15
N LEU A 292 10.30 -10.99 -10.31
CA LEU A 292 9.96 -11.06 -8.88
C LEU A 292 8.45 -11.03 -8.63
N GLU A 293 7.71 -10.22 -9.39
CA GLU A 293 6.24 -10.17 -9.33
C GLU A 293 5.62 -11.43 -9.93
N ALA A 294 6.22 -11.95 -11.00
CA ALA A 294 5.80 -13.19 -11.65
C ALA A 294 5.82 -14.39 -10.68
N VAL A 295 6.78 -14.45 -9.73
CA VAL A 295 6.80 -15.51 -8.70
C VAL A 295 5.57 -15.43 -7.79
N ALA A 296 5.17 -14.22 -7.38
CA ALA A 296 4.01 -14.03 -6.50
C ALA A 296 2.70 -14.37 -7.21
N ILE A 297 2.55 -13.97 -8.48
CA ILE A 297 1.38 -14.29 -9.31
C ILE A 297 1.32 -15.80 -9.57
N ALA A 298 2.45 -16.42 -9.94
CA ALA A 298 2.51 -17.86 -10.17
C ALA A 298 2.12 -18.66 -8.91
N LEU A 299 2.55 -18.22 -7.73
CA LEU A 299 2.15 -18.84 -6.47
C LEU A 299 0.63 -18.75 -6.23
N ASP A 300 0.02 -17.59 -6.48
CA ASP A 300 -1.43 -17.40 -6.31
C ASP A 300 -2.23 -18.31 -7.26
N GLU A 301 -1.81 -18.42 -8.52
CA GLU A 301 -2.41 -19.36 -9.48
C GLU A 301 -2.26 -20.82 -9.02
N LEU A 302 -1.06 -21.22 -8.61
CA LEU A 302 -0.76 -22.59 -8.16
C LEU A 302 -1.47 -22.95 -6.85
N GLN A 303 -1.84 -21.96 -6.04
CA GLN A 303 -2.64 -22.17 -4.84
C GLN A 303 -4.03 -22.70 -5.16
N GLN A 304 -4.64 -22.21 -6.25
CA GLN A 304 -6.01 -22.57 -6.67
C GLN A 304 -6.10 -23.95 -7.32
N LEU A 305 -4.99 -24.50 -7.82
CA LEU A 305 -4.97 -25.81 -8.48
C LEU A 305 -4.91 -26.96 -7.48
N SER A 306 -5.62 -28.05 -7.74
CA SER A 306 -5.49 -29.30 -6.99
C SER A 306 -4.11 -29.95 -7.21
N PRO A 307 -3.64 -30.82 -6.30
CA PRO A 307 -2.36 -31.53 -6.48
C PRO A 307 -2.27 -32.33 -7.80
N LYS A 308 -3.39 -32.81 -8.33
CA LYS A 308 -3.43 -33.51 -9.63
C LYS A 308 -3.26 -32.54 -10.80
N GLU A 309 -3.89 -31.37 -10.74
CA GLU A 309 -3.80 -30.34 -11.79
C GLU A 309 -2.40 -29.72 -11.86
N VAL A 310 -1.69 -29.60 -10.73
CA VAL A 310 -0.31 -29.06 -10.71
C VAL A 310 0.71 -30.02 -11.35
N ARG A 311 0.41 -31.33 -11.39
CA ARG A 311 1.31 -32.37 -11.93
C ARG A 311 1.16 -32.57 -13.44
N ASN A 312 0.06 -32.12 -14.03
CA ASN A 312 -0.24 -32.20 -15.46
C ASN A 312 0.23 -30.93 -16.16
#